data_AF-A0A6F8US72-F1
#
_entry.id   AF-A0A6F8US72-F1
#
_cell.length_a   1.000
_cell.length_b   1.000
_cell.length_c   1.000
_cell.angle_alpha   90.00
_cell.angle_beta   90.00
_cell.angle_gamma   90.00
#
_symmetry.space_group_name_H-M   'P 1'
#
loop_
_entity.id
_entity.type
_entity.pdbx_description
1 polymer ?
#
loop_
_entity_poly.entity_id
_entity_poly.type
_entity_poly.pdbx_seq_one_letter_code
_entity_poly.pdbx_strand_id
1 'polypeptide(L)' 'MQRPGQPAELATAYVMLADPLSSYVSGATVAVTGGRPII' A
#
# COMPACT_ATOMS: atom_id res chain seq x y z
N MET A 1 -5.45 -9.04 10.20
CA MET A 1 -6.67 -8.30 10.57
C MET A 1 -7.86 -9.23 10.43
N GLN A 2 -8.77 -9.22 11.41
CA GLN A 2 -10.00 -10.03 11.40
C GLN A 2 -11.21 -9.25 10.85
N ARG A 3 -10.98 -8.26 9.99
CA ARG A 3 -12.04 -7.46 9.33
C ARG A 3 -11.64 -7.08 7.89
N PRO A 4 -12.61 -6.73 7.03
CA PRO A 4 -12.33 -6.11 5.73
C PRO A 4 -11.58 -4.79 5.88
N GLY A 5 -10.75 -4.49 4.88
CA GLY A 5 -10.12 -3.17 4.75
C GLY A 5 -11.14 -2.12 4.33
N GLN A 6 -10.94 -0.90 4.79
CA GLN A 6 -11.73 0.27 4.42
C GLN A 6 -11.00 1.09 3.36
N PRO A 7 -11.71 1.79 2.45
CA PRO A 7 -11.07 2.58 1.38
C PRO A 7 -10.05 3.61 1.90
N ALA A 8 -10.33 4.21 3.06
CA ALA A 8 -9.42 5.17 3.69
C ALA A 8 -8.04 4.58 4.03
N GLU A 9 -7.96 3.26 4.29
CA GLU A 9 -6.71 2.58 4.64
C GLU A 9 -5.78 2.41 3.41
N LEU A 10 -6.31 2.51 2.19
CA LEU A 10 -5.55 2.42 0.94
C LEU A 10 -4.95 3.77 0.52
N ALA A 11 -5.59 4.89 0.89
CA ALA A 11 -5.26 6.23 0.38
C ALA A 11 -3.77 6.61 0.58
N THR A 12 -3.21 6.34 1.77
CA THR A 12 -1.82 6.68 2.08
C THR A 12 -0.80 5.93 1.22
N ALA A 13 -1.12 4.71 0.76
CA ALA A 13 -0.22 3.96 -0.12
C ALA A 13 -0.06 4.66 -1.49
N TYR A 14 -1.13 5.24 -2.03
CA TYR A 14 -1.05 6.04 -3.25
C TYR A 14 -0.26 7.33 -3.05
N VAL A 15 -0.48 8.01 -1.92
CA VAL A 15 0.28 9.23 -1.60
C VAL A 15 1.77 8.90 -1.49
N MET A 16 2.13 7.81 -0.81
CA MET A 16 3.51 7.36 -0.72
C MET A 16 4.12 7.05 -2.08
N LEU A 17 3.41 6.35 -2.97
CA LEU A 17 3.91 6.04 -4.32
C LEU A 17 4.06 7.30 -5.20
N ALA A 18 3.27 8.35 -4.95
CA ALA A 18 3.37 9.62 -5.65
C ALA A 18 4.39 10.59 -5.05
N ASP A 19 4.87 10.34 -3.83
CA ASP A 19 5.78 11.23 -3.11
C ASP A 19 7.18 11.23 -3.76
N PRO A 20 7.78 12.41 -4.04
CA PRO A 20 9.16 12.50 -4.54
C PRO A 20 10.21 11.83 -3.66
N LEU A 21 9.94 11.66 -2.36
CA LEU A 21 10.81 10.93 -1.44
C LEU A 21 10.84 9.42 -1.73
N SER A 22 9.84 8.88 -2.42
CA SER A 22 9.78 7.48 -2.86
C SER A 22 10.52 7.23 -4.18
N SER A 23 11.56 8.03 -4.48
CA SER A 23 12.29 8.02 -5.76
C SER A 23 12.92 6.67 -6.14
N TYR A 24 13.10 5.76 -5.18
CA TYR A 24 13.63 4.41 -5.42
C TYR A 24 12.57 3.29 -5.39
N VAL A 25 11.28 3.63 -5.32
CA VAL A 25 10.15 2.69 -5.25
C VAL A 25 9.51 2.54 -6.63
N SER A 26 10.28 2.08 -7.61
CA SER A 26 9.81 1.82 -8.98
C SER A 26 9.62 0.32 -9.24
N GLY A 27 8.56 -0.04 -9.97
CA GLY A 27 8.22 -1.44 -10.27
C GLY A 27 7.76 -2.26 -9.05
N ALA A 28 7.54 -1.62 -7.90
CA ALA A 28 7.14 -2.29 -6.67
C ALA A 28 5.62 -2.55 -6.61
N THR A 29 5.24 -3.64 -5.96
CA THR A 29 3.84 -3.91 -5.57
C THR A 29 3.70 -3.73 -4.06
N VAL A 30 2.85 -2.79 -3.63
CA VAL A 30 2.62 -2.49 -2.20
C VAL A 30 1.43 -3.32 -1.71
N ALA A 31 1.68 -4.24 -0.77
CA ALA A 31 0.66 -5.12 -0.21
C ALA A 31 -0.15 -4.42 0.92
N VAL A 32 -1.39 -4.00 0.63
CA VAL A 32 -2.34 -3.47 1.64
C VAL A 32 -3.41 -4.51 1.96
N THR A 33 -3.00 -5.62 2.55
CA THR A 33 -3.83 -6.86 2.65
C THR A 33 -4.26 -7.23 4.07
N GLY A 34 -3.96 -6.38 5.06
CA GLY A 34 -4.28 -6.65 6.47
C GLY A 34 -3.53 -7.84 7.07
N GLY A 35 -2.33 -8.15 6.56
CA GLY A 35 -1.46 -9.24 7.03
C GLY A 35 -1.63 -10.57 6.29
N ARG A 36 -2.35 -10.58 5.15
CA ARG A 36 -2.44 -11.75 4.27
C ARG A 36 -1.35 -11.66 3.18
N PRO A 37 -0.42 -12.62 3.09
CA PRO A 37 0.59 -12.59 2.04
C PRO A 37 -0.04 -12.57 0.64
N ILE A 38 0.56 -11.80 -0.27
CA ILE A 38 0.34 -11.94 -1.72
C ILE A 38 1.62 -12.57 -2.29
N ILE A 39 1.44 -13.69 -3.00
CA ILE A 39 2.47 -14.43 -3.74
C ILE A 39 2.32 -14.15 -5.23
#